data_AF-A0A8T4L770-F1
#
_entry.id   AF-A0A8T4L770-F1
#
_cell.length_a   1.000
_cell.length_b   1.000
_cell.length_c   1.000
_cell.angle_alpha   90.00
_cell.angle_beta   90.00
_cell.angle_gamma   90.00
#
_symmetry.space_group_name_H-M   'P 1'
#
loop_
_entity.id
_entity.type
_entity.pdbx_description
1 polymer ?
#
loop_
_entity_poly.entity_id
_entity_poly.type
_entity_poly.pdbx_seq_one_letter_code
_entity_poly.pdbx_strand_id
1 'polypeptide(L)'
;MTSRAFFSTALVLAILFTLFLVLGFSSLAASSLGQATTLAVQAEKTNFVRSELELNADRVLRGTLQEQLDQGARETNAIEDRLAANFLAFVQQSQAVHPGFPAVEFHSNAGAIDYAFLRSRFKVLLHEVNGIVFAEFHNAARDADDTIQARIRFDDYMQSFSLPPNYTVTALKVGACTP
;
A
#
# COMPACT_ATOMS: atom_id res chain seq x y z
N MET A 1 11.45 -15.09 -10.85
CA MET A 1 11.85 -13.89 -10.08
C MET A 1 12.62 -12.96 -11.00
N THR A 2 11.99 -11.91 -11.51
CA THR A 2 12.69 -10.84 -12.22
C THR A 2 13.33 -9.94 -11.16
N SER A 3 14.65 -10.06 -11.00
CA SER A 3 15.45 -9.15 -10.19
C SER A 3 15.31 -7.75 -10.78
N ARG A 4 14.43 -6.92 -10.21
CA ARG A 4 14.43 -5.48 -10.48
C ARG A 4 15.71 -4.93 -9.86
N ALA A 5 16.65 -4.49 -10.69
CA ALA A 5 17.83 -3.79 -10.21
C ALA A 5 17.38 -2.58 -9.38
N PHE A 6 17.77 -2.52 -8.11
CA PHE A 6 17.56 -1.34 -7.27
C PHE A 6 18.58 -0.28 -7.70
N PHE A 7 18.12 0.72 -8.44
CA PHE A 7 18.90 1.93 -8.63
C PHE A 7 18.76 2.77 -7.35
N SER A 8 19.75 2.66 -6.45
CA SER A 8 19.79 3.45 -5.22
C SER A 8 20.56 4.74 -5.48
N THR A 9 19.82 5.84 -5.62
CA THR A 9 20.37 7.19 -5.67
C THR A 9 21.16 7.49 -4.38
N ALA A 10 20.72 6.96 -3.23
CA ALA A 10 21.45 7.05 -1.98
C ALA A 10 22.83 6.40 -2.05
N LEU A 11 22.95 5.23 -2.68
CA LEU A 11 24.24 4.56 -2.85
C LEU A 11 25.18 5.36 -3.76
N VAL A 12 24.66 5.92 -4.87
CA VAL A 12 25.44 6.77 -5.77
C VAL A 12 25.95 8.02 -5.04
N LEU A 13 25.08 8.68 -4.26
CA LEU A 13 25.45 9.85 -3.47
C LEU A 13 26.45 9.50 -2.36
N ALA A 14 26.31 8.35 -1.70
CA ALA A 14 27.26 7.88 -0.69
C ALA A 14 28.66 7.62 -1.25
N ILE A 15 28.74 7.04 -2.46
CA ILE A 15 30.01 6.84 -3.17
C ILE A 15 30.63 8.20 -3.51
N LEU A 16 29.85 9.13 -4.04
CA LEU A 16 30.32 10.49 -4.34
C LEU A 16 30.77 11.23 -3.07
N PHE A 17 30.05 11.10 -1.96
CA PHE A 17 30.39 11.70 -0.67
C PHE A 17 31.75 11.20 -0.17
N THR A 18 31.94 9.88 -0.18
CA THR A 18 33.20 9.24 0.21
C THR A 18 34.35 9.71 -0.67
N LEU A 19 34.13 9.81 -1.98
CA LEU A 19 35.12 10.30 -2.93
C LEU A 19 35.50 11.76 -2.66
N PHE A 20 34.52 12.61 -2.33
CA PHE A 20 34.74 14.01 -1.99
C PHE A 20 35.57 14.20 -0.71
N LEU A 21 35.29 13.38 0.31
CA LEU A 21 36.07 13.36 1.55
C LEU A 21 37.52 12.95 1.31
N VAL A 22 37.75 11.90 0.52
CA VAL A 22 39.10 11.39 0.21
C VAL A 22 39.91 12.38 -0.63
N LEU A 23 39.27 13.08 -1.57
CA LEU A 23 39.93 14.06 -2.45
C LEU A 23 40.11 15.44 -1.80
N GLY A 24 39.66 15.64 -0.56
CA GLY A 24 39.88 16.88 0.20
C GLY A 24 39.16 18.11 -0.39
N PHE A 25 38.02 17.92 -1.06
CA PHE A 25 37.19 19.02 -1.54
C PHE A 25 36.63 19.85 -0.37
N SER A 26 36.14 21.06 -0.65
CA SER A 26 35.72 22.02 0.39
C SER A 26 34.77 21.39 1.41
N SER A 27 34.95 21.73 2.69
CA SER A 27 34.13 21.24 3.80
C SER A 27 32.63 21.51 3.60
N LEU A 28 32.29 22.62 2.96
CA LEU A 28 30.94 22.97 2.53
C LEU A 28 30.36 21.96 1.53
N ALA A 29 31.10 21.59 0.48
CA ALA A 29 30.64 20.62 -0.52
C ALA A 29 30.45 19.23 0.09
N ALA A 30 31.38 18.79 0.94
CA ALA A 30 31.24 17.54 1.68
C ALA A 30 30.00 17.54 2.57
N SER A 31 29.76 18.61 3.34
CA SER A 31 28.57 18.70 4.22
C SER A 31 27.26 18.64 3.44
N SER A 32 27.16 19.35 2.31
CA SER A 32 25.98 19.36 1.44
C SER A 32 25.71 17.98 0.83
N LEU A 33 26.77 17.30 0.37
CA LEU A 33 26.67 15.96 -0.21
C LEU A 33 26.31 14.89 0.84
N GLY A 34 26.80 15.05 2.08
CA GLY A 34 26.39 14.21 3.22
C GLY A 34 24.90 14.37 3.54
N GLN A 35 24.40 15.61 3.60
CA GLN A 35 22.97 15.89 3.79
C GLN A 35 22.10 15.31 2.67
N ALA A 36 22.52 15.49 1.41
CA ALA A 36 21.82 14.92 0.26
C ALA A 36 21.76 13.38 0.31
N THR A 37 22.85 12.74 0.76
CA THR A 37 22.90 11.29 0.94
C THR A 37 21.92 10.84 2.02
N THR A 38 21.89 11.50 3.17
CA THR A 38 20.93 11.20 4.24
C THR A 38 19.49 11.33 3.75
N LEU A 39 19.13 12.44 3.10
CA LEU A 39 17.79 12.63 2.54
C LEU A 39 17.42 11.56 1.52
N ALA A 40 18.36 11.15 0.66
CA ALA A 40 18.12 10.08 -0.31
C ALA A 40 17.85 8.73 0.38
N VAL A 41 18.58 8.39 1.45
CA VAL A 41 18.31 7.18 2.25
C VAL A 41 16.91 7.23 2.87
N GLN A 42 16.55 8.36 3.48
CA GLN A 42 15.23 8.55 4.10
C GLN A 42 14.11 8.41 3.07
N ALA A 43 14.28 9.03 1.90
CA ALA A 43 13.33 8.94 0.80
C ALA A 43 13.19 7.52 0.24
N GLU A 44 14.29 6.81 0.02
CA GLU A 44 14.27 5.43 -0.49
C GLU A 44 13.57 4.48 0.49
N LYS A 45 13.88 4.56 1.79
CA LYS A 45 13.24 3.72 2.81
C LYS A 45 11.74 3.99 2.92
N THR A 46 11.36 5.26 2.91
CA THR A 46 9.95 5.66 2.98
C THR A 46 9.20 5.20 1.73
N ASN A 47 9.80 5.34 0.55
CA ASN A 47 9.22 4.91 -0.72
C ASN A 47 9.09 3.38 -0.83
N PHE A 48 10.05 2.64 -0.26
CA PHE A 48 9.98 1.19 -0.16
C PHE A 48 8.76 0.77 0.65
N VAL A 49 8.57 1.34 1.85
CA VAL A 49 7.40 1.04 2.69
C VAL A 49 6.10 1.47 2.01
N ARG A 50 6.06 2.64 1.36
CA ARG A 50 4.88 3.09 0.59
C ARG A 50 4.49 2.06 -0.47
N SER A 51 5.46 1.62 -1.25
CA SER A 51 5.26 0.63 -2.32
C SER A 51 4.84 -0.72 -1.75
N GLU A 52 5.38 -1.11 -0.60
CA GLU A 52 4.97 -2.33 0.11
C GLU A 52 3.51 -2.25 0.56
N LEU A 53 3.09 -1.14 1.18
CA LEU A 53 1.71 -0.93 1.60
C LEU A 53 0.74 -0.96 0.41
N GLU A 54 1.10 -0.31 -0.71
CA GLU A 54 0.31 -0.32 -1.95
C GLU A 54 0.09 -1.74 -2.49
N LEU A 55 1.18 -2.51 -2.59
CA LEU A 55 1.13 -3.89 -3.09
C LEU A 55 0.38 -4.82 -2.14
N ASN A 56 0.56 -4.65 -0.83
CA ASN A 56 -0.09 -5.47 0.17
C ASN A 56 -1.58 -5.16 0.29
N ALA A 57 -1.98 -3.88 0.15
CA ALA A 57 -3.39 -3.49 0.10
C ALA A 57 -4.11 -4.16 -1.08
N ASP A 58 -3.55 -4.08 -2.31
CA ASP A 58 -4.11 -4.76 -3.50
C ASP A 58 -4.16 -6.28 -3.30
N ARG A 59 -3.10 -6.87 -2.73
CA ARG A 59 -3.05 -8.31 -2.44
C ARG A 59 -4.12 -8.74 -1.45
N VAL A 60 -4.35 -7.98 -0.38
CA VAL A 60 -5.38 -8.30 0.64
C VAL A 60 -6.77 -8.22 0.03
N LEU A 61 -7.07 -7.15 -0.73
CA LEU A 61 -8.37 -6.98 -1.38
C LEU A 61 -8.62 -8.07 -2.43
N ARG A 62 -7.69 -8.26 -3.38
CA ARG A 62 -7.83 -9.29 -4.43
C ARG A 62 -7.83 -10.70 -3.85
N GLY A 63 -6.95 -10.97 -2.89
CA GLY A 63 -6.85 -12.27 -2.22
C GLY A 63 -8.14 -12.64 -1.51
N THR A 64 -8.75 -11.68 -0.79
CA THR A 64 -10.05 -11.90 -0.14
C THR A 64 -11.16 -12.16 -1.15
N LEU A 65 -11.23 -11.39 -2.24
CA LEU A 65 -12.21 -11.64 -3.31
C LEU A 65 -12.04 -13.04 -3.91
N GLN A 66 -10.80 -13.41 -4.26
CA GLN A 66 -10.50 -14.70 -4.86
C GLN A 66 -10.86 -15.85 -3.91
N GLU A 67 -10.49 -15.75 -2.64
CA GLU A 67 -10.83 -16.74 -1.62
C GLU A 67 -12.34 -16.91 -1.47
N GLN A 68 -13.10 -15.82 -1.45
CA GLN A 68 -14.56 -15.87 -1.36
C GLN A 68 -15.19 -16.49 -2.61
N LEU A 69 -14.70 -16.16 -3.81
CA LEU A 69 -15.13 -16.81 -5.05
C LEU A 69 -14.80 -18.31 -5.05
N ASP A 70 -13.62 -18.68 -4.55
CA ASP A 70 -13.17 -20.08 -4.46
C ASP A 70 -14.05 -20.89 -3.50
N GLN A 71 -14.46 -20.29 -2.38
CA GLN A 71 -15.44 -20.82 -1.43
C GLN A 71 -16.88 -20.84 -1.97
N GLY A 72 -17.12 -20.26 -3.14
CA GLY A 72 -18.45 -20.23 -3.77
C GLY A 72 -19.39 -19.20 -3.17
N ALA A 73 -18.86 -18.17 -2.50
CA ALA A 73 -19.67 -17.09 -1.95
C ALA A 73 -20.44 -16.37 -3.06
N ARG A 74 -21.77 -16.27 -2.90
CA ARG A 74 -22.67 -15.55 -3.83
C ARG A 74 -23.28 -14.31 -3.20
N GLU A 75 -23.11 -14.12 -1.90
CA GLU A 75 -23.68 -13.00 -1.16
C GLU A 75 -22.67 -11.86 -1.05
N THR A 76 -22.94 -10.74 -1.72
CA THR A 76 -22.05 -9.56 -1.71
C THR A 76 -21.79 -9.04 -0.30
N ASN A 77 -22.81 -9.04 0.57
CA ASN A 77 -22.67 -8.57 1.95
C ASN A 77 -21.62 -9.37 2.75
N ALA A 78 -21.60 -10.69 2.60
CA ALA A 78 -20.63 -11.54 3.28
C ALA A 78 -19.21 -11.29 2.77
N ILE A 79 -19.05 -11.05 1.46
CA ILE A 79 -17.75 -10.69 0.87
C ILE A 79 -17.29 -9.32 1.37
N GLU A 80 -18.18 -8.34 1.44
CA GLU A 80 -17.91 -7.00 1.98
C GLU A 80 -17.48 -7.05 3.45
N ASP A 81 -18.13 -7.87 4.26
CA ASP A 81 -17.76 -8.10 5.66
C ASP A 81 -16.34 -8.68 5.78
N ARG A 82 -16.01 -9.68 4.96
CA ARG A 82 -14.67 -10.30 4.91
C ARG A 82 -13.60 -9.32 4.45
N LEU A 83 -13.89 -8.51 3.43
CA LEU A 83 -12.99 -7.47 2.96
C LEU A 83 -12.71 -6.44 4.06
N ALA A 84 -13.73 -5.96 4.76
CA ALA A 84 -13.56 -5.01 5.85
C ALA A 84 -12.72 -5.59 6.99
N ALA A 85 -12.99 -6.83 7.40
CA ALA A 85 -12.24 -7.50 8.47
C ALA A 85 -10.76 -7.72 8.09
N ASN A 86 -10.49 -8.26 6.90
CA ASN A 86 -9.13 -8.56 6.45
C ASN A 86 -8.32 -7.28 6.21
N PHE A 87 -8.95 -6.23 5.68
CA PHE A 87 -8.28 -4.95 5.49
C PHE A 87 -8.00 -4.24 6.82
N LEU A 88 -8.90 -4.33 7.79
CA LEU A 88 -8.65 -3.82 9.14
C LEU A 88 -7.46 -4.52 9.80
N ALA A 89 -7.38 -5.85 9.68
CA ALA A 89 -6.25 -6.62 10.17
C ALA A 89 -4.94 -6.19 9.50
N PHE A 90 -4.97 -5.94 8.19
CA PHE A 90 -3.83 -5.38 7.45
C PHE A 90 -3.40 -4.00 7.98
N VAL A 91 -4.34 -3.09 8.24
CA VAL A 91 -4.05 -1.78 8.84
C VAL A 91 -3.34 -1.95 10.19
N GLN A 92 -3.92 -2.74 11.09
CA GLN A 92 -3.38 -2.98 12.42
C GLN A 92 -1.98 -3.61 12.37
N GLN A 93 -1.80 -4.63 11.51
CA GLN A 93 -0.52 -5.31 11.34
C GLN A 93 0.55 -4.35 10.78
N SER A 94 0.20 -3.52 9.80
CA SER A 94 1.13 -2.58 9.18
C SER A 94 1.65 -1.55 10.19
N GLN A 95 0.78 -1.06 11.07
CA GLN A 95 1.18 -0.15 12.15
C GLN A 95 2.06 -0.87 13.20
N ALA A 96 1.77 -2.14 13.51
CA ALA A 96 2.54 -2.92 14.48
C ALA A 96 3.95 -3.30 14.00
N VAL A 97 4.12 -3.54 12.69
CA VAL A 97 5.43 -3.88 12.08
C VAL A 97 6.35 -2.65 11.99
N HIS A 98 5.78 -1.45 11.96
CA HIS A 98 6.49 -0.19 11.78
C HIS A 98 6.31 0.77 12.97
N PRO A 99 6.76 0.42 14.20
CA PRO A 99 6.50 1.23 15.39
C PRO A 99 7.39 2.48 15.51
N GLY A 100 8.37 2.71 14.62
CA GLY A 100 9.32 3.81 14.81
C GLY A 100 10.10 4.31 13.59
N PHE A 101 10.69 3.44 12.76
CA PHE A 101 11.59 3.87 11.67
C PHE A 101 11.64 2.89 10.47
N PRO A 102 10.89 3.13 9.37
CA PRO A 102 9.84 4.14 9.22
C PRO A 102 8.67 3.86 10.18
N ALA A 103 7.99 4.91 10.64
CA ALA A 103 6.74 4.82 11.37
C ALA A 103 5.57 4.88 10.38
N VAL A 104 4.58 3.99 10.53
CA VAL A 104 3.38 3.94 9.68
C VAL A 104 2.15 4.21 10.53
N GLU A 105 1.36 5.21 10.13
CA GLU A 105 0.11 5.58 10.79
C GLU A 105 -1.02 5.71 9.77
N PHE A 106 -2.09 4.95 10.00
CA PHE A 106 -3.28 5.04 9.16
C PHE A 106 -4.28 6.05 9.73
N HIS A 107 -4.84 6.89 8.85
CA HIS A 107 -5.83 7.90 9.21
C HIS A 107 -6.83 8.18 8.08
N SER A 108 -7.97 8.77 8.41
CA SER A 108 -8.94 9.33 7.49
C SER A 108 -9.51 10.62 8.06
N ASN A 109 -9.82 11.60 7.22
CA ASN A 109 -10.45 12.85 7.69
C ASN A 109 -11.92 12.62 8.06
N ALA A 110 -12.53 11.52 7.61
CA ALA A 110 -13.91 11.15 7.92
C ALA A 110 -14.07 10.37 9.24
N GLY A 111 -12.97 10.01 9.92
CA GLY A 111 -13.01 9.37 11.24
C GLY A 111 -11.96 8.27 11.44
N ALA A 112 -12.12 7.53 12.54
CA ALA A 112 -11.28 6.38 12.84
C ALA A 112 -11.48 5.26 11.81
N ILE A 113 -10.39 4.61 11.42
CA ILE A 113 -10.43 3.46 10.52
C ILE A 113 -10.76 2.21 11.34
N ASP A 114 -12.05 1.99 11.55
CA ASP A 114 -12.59 0.80 12.20
C ASP A 114 -13.39 -0.08 11.22
N TYR A 115 -13.93 -1.19 11.74
CA TYR A 115 -14.72 -2.11 10.92
C TYR A 115 -15.95 -1.44 10.29
N ALA A 116 -16.68 -0.61 11.05
CA ALA A 116 -17.90 0.03 10.57
C ALA A 116 -17.58 1.07 9.48
N PHE A 117 -16.48 1.81 9.65
CA PHE A 117 -15.92 2.72 8.67
C PHE A 117 -15.64 1.99 7.35
N LEU A 118 -14.87 0.90 7.40
CA LEU A 118 -14.51 0.14 6.20
C LEU A 118 -15.74 -0.50 5.55
N ARG A 119 -16.62 -1.11 6.35
CA ARG A 119 -17.82 -1.79 5.87
C ARG A 119 -18.79 -0.86 5.15
N SER A 120 -18.88 0.40 5.57
CA SER A 120 -19.71 1.41 4.90
C SER A 120 -19.20 1.78 3.50
N ARG A 121 -17.88 1.71 3.27
CA ARG A 121 -17.20 2.13 2.02
C ARG A 121 -16.89 0.99 1.08
N PHE A 122 -16.66 -0.21 1.59
CA PHE A 122 -16.33 -1.36 0.78
C PHE A 122 -17.60 -1.91 0.13
N LYS A 123 -17.60 -1.93 -1.21
CA LYS A 123 -18.70 -2.43 -2.02
C LYS A 123 -18.22 -3.50 -2.98
N VAL A 124 -19.04 -4.51 -3.20
CA VAL A 124 -18.74 -5.59 -4.13
C VAL A 124 -19.85 -5.73 -5.17
N LEU A 125 -19.46 -5.79 -6.43
CA LEU A 125 -20.32 -6.21 -7.53
C LEU A 125 -19.95 -7.63 -7.95
N LEU A 126 -20.96 -8.50 -8.02
CA LEU A 126 -20.81 -9.86 -8.52
C LEU A 126 -21.54 -9.99 -9.85
N HIS A 127 -20.85 -10.53 -10.85
CA HIS A 127 -21.40 -10.80 -12.17
C HIS A 127 -21.09 -12.23 -12.58
N GLU A 128 -22.04 -12.92 -13.21
CA GLU A 128 -21.81 -14.24 -13.80
C GLU A 128 -22.12 -14.19 -15.29
N VAL A 129 -21.14 -14.56 -16.11
CA VAL A 129 -21.26 -14.58 -17.57
C VAL A 129 -20.66 -15.89 -18.09
N ASN A 130 -21.46 -16.70 -18.78
CA ASN A 130 -21.03 -17.98 -19.37
C ASN A 130 -20.30 -18.91 -18.37
N GLY A 131 -20.77 -18.99 -17.12
CA GLY A 131 -20.17 -19.80 -16.07
C GLY A 131 -18.87 -19.24 -15.47
N ILE A 132 -18.47 -18.02 -15.86
CA ILE A 132 -17.38 -17.27 -15.23
C ILE A 132 -17.99 -16.31 -14.22
N VAL A 133 -17.56 -16.41 -12.96
CA VAL A 133 -17.98 -15.51 -11.88
C VAL A 133 -16.91 -14.44 -11.69
N PHE A 134 -17.32 -13.18 -11.77
CA PHE A 134 -16.52 -11.98 -11.57
C PHE A 134 -16.91 -11.33 -10.26
N ALA A 135 -15.93 -10.93 -9.46
CA ALA A 135 -16.11 -10.05 -8.32
C ALA A 135 -15.30 -8.77 -8.53
N GLU A 136 -15.96 -7.63 -8.40
CA GLU A 136 -15.33 -6.32 -8.45
C GLU A 136 -15.52 -5.62 -7.11
N PHE A 137 -14.42 -5.27 -6.47
CA PHE A 137 -14.39 -4.40 -5.30
C PHE A 137 -14.38 -2.94 -5.75
N HIS A 138 -15.13 -2.11 -5.03
CA HIS A 138 -15.13 -0.66 -5.17
C HIS A 138 -14.95 0.01 -3.81
N ASN A 139 -14.03 0.96 -3.73
CA ASN A 139 -13.97 1.91 -2.63
C ASN A 139 -14.98 3.05 -2.87
N ALA A 140 -16.13 2.99 -2.18
CA ALA A 140 -17.20 3.98 -2.28
C ALA A 140 -16.96 5.24 -1.43
N ALA A 141 -15.70 5.60 -1.16
CA ALA A 141 -15.33 6.89 -0.58
C ALA A 141 -15.84 8.03 -1.49
N ARG A 142 -16.44 9.07 -0.89
CA ARG A 142 -17.12 10.13 -1.66
C ARG A 142 -16.18 11.19 -2.21
N ASP A 143 -15.09 11.45 -1.50
CA ASP A 143 -14.09 12.46 -1.85
C ASP A 143 -12.71 12.04 -1.35
N ALA A 144 -11.69 12.86 -1.64
CA ALA A 144 -10.32 12.60 -1.22
C ALA A 144 -10.13 12.64 0.30
N ASP A 145 -10.97 13.38 1.03
CA ASP A 145 -10.92 13.50 2.49
C ASP A 145 -11.48 12.25 3.18
N ASP A 146 -12.39 11.56 2.52
CA ASP A 146 -13.02 10.30 2.93
C ASP A 146 -12.16 9.05 2.63
N THR A 147 -10.95 9.24 2.12
CA THR A 147 -10.04 8.14 1.79
C THR A 147 -9.32 7.57 3.01
N ILE A 148 -8.87 6.32 2.86
CA ILE A 148 -7.93 5.70 3.78
C ILE A 148 -6.53 6.15 3.37
N GLN A 149 -5.81 6.79 4.30
CA GLN A 149 -4.45 7.28 4.08
C GLN A 149 -3.51 6.62 5.08
N ALA A 150 -2.31 6.27 4.63
CA ALA A 150 -1.20 5.88 5.49
C ALA A 150 -0.12 6.93 5.40
N ARG A 151 0.23 7.54 6.54
CA ARG A 151 1.37 8.42 6.68
C ARG A 151 2.59 7.58 7.06
N ILE A 152 3.68 7.77 6.31
CA ILE A 152 4.92 7.04 6.48
C ILE A 152 5.99 8.08 6.80
N ARG A 153 6.56 8.00 7.99
CA ARG A 153 7.54 8.97 8.49
C ARG A 153 8.87 8.30 8.77
N PHE A 154 9.95 8.91 8.30
CA PHE A 154 11.32 8.54 8.64
C PHE A 154 12.12 9.81 8.90
N ASP A 155 12.44 10.07 10.17
CA ASP A 155 12.98 11.36 10.63
C ASP A 155 12.11 12.54 10.16
N ASP A 156 12.70 13.48 9.41
CA ASP A 156 12.07 14.68 8.85
C ASP A 156 11.41 14.43 7.48
N TYR A 157 11.57 13.23 6.91
CA TYR A 157 10.98 12.87 5.64
C TYR A 157 9.63 12.17 5.84
N MET A 158 8.64 12.55 5.03
CA MET A 158 7.29 12.04 5.10
C MET A 158 6.73 11.77 3.70
N GLN A 159 6.08 10.63 3.54
CA GLN A 159 5.24 10.33 2.38
C GLN A 159 3.88 9.81 2.85
N SER A 160 2.94 9.82 1.92
CA SER A 160 1.62 9.24 2.11
C SER A 160 1.32 8.21 1.04
N PHE A 161 0.69 7.12 1.45
CA PHE A 161 -0.11 6.25 0.61
C PHE A 161 -1.59 6.61 0.80
N SER A 162 -2.39 6.57 -0.25
CA SER A 162 -3.84 6.68 -0.15
C SER A 162 -4.53 5.64 -1.01
N LEU A 163 -5.64 5.09 -0.51
CA LEU A 163 -6.57 4.31 -1.31
C LEU A 163 -7.56 5.29 -1.97
N PRO A 164 -7.42 5.61 -3.26
CA PRO A 164 -8.18 6.71 -3.85
C PRO A 164 -9.69 6.40 -3.89
N PRO A 165 -10.54 7.44 -4.02
CA PRO A 165 -11.95 7.24 -4.30
C PRO A 165 -12.11 6.49 -5.62
N ASN A 166 -13.12 5.63 -5.71
CA ASN A 166 -13.37 4.79 -6.89
C ASN A 166 -12.23 3.83 -7.24
N TYR A 167 -11.32 3.54 -6.31
CA TYR A 167 -10.35 2.47 -6.48
C TYR A 167 -11.07 1.13 -6.65
N THR A 168 -10.73 0.40 -7.71
CA THR A 168 -11.34 -0.90 -8.02
C THR A 168 -10.31 -2.02 -8.10
N VAL A 169 -10.72 -3.21 -7.67
CA VAL A 169 -9.94 -4.44 -7.77
C VAL A 169 -10.85 -5.55 -8.23
N THR A 170 -10.42 -6.31 -9.23
CA THR A 170 -11.19 -7.43 -9.79
C THR A 170 -10.56 -8.77 -9.46
N ALA A 171 -11.40 -9.77 -9.26
CA ALA A 171 -11.04 -11.19 -9.20
C ALA A 171 -12.03 -12.01 -10.04
N LEU A 172 -11.59 -13.15 -10.56
CA LEU A 172 -12.41 -14.00 -11.41
C LEU A 172 -12.22 -15.48 -11.07
N LYS A 173 -13.29 -16.25 -11.23
CA LYS A 173 -13.28 -17.70 -11.15
C LYS A 173 -13.98 -18.27 -12.37
N VAL A 174 -13.26 -19.08 -13.13
CA VAL A 174 -13.83 -19.85 -14.23
C VAL A 174 -14.43 -21.11 -13.63
N GLY A 175 -15.75 -21.30 -13.78
CA GLY A 175 -16.41 -22.55 -13.41
C GLY A 175 -15.79 -23.73 -14.15
N ALA A 176 -15.73 -24.90 -13.52
CA ALA A 176 -15.39 -26.11 -14.25
C ALA A 176 -16.42 -26.30 -15.38
N CYS A 177 -15.97 -26.39 -16.64
CA CYS A 177 -16.82 -26.88 -17.71
C CYS A 177 -17.27 -28.29 -17.31
N THR A 178 -18.50 -28.44 -16.82
CA THR A 178 -19.12 -29.77 -16.79
C THR A 178 -19.31 -30.19 -18.25
N PRO A 179 -18.71 -31.31 -18.68
CA PRO A 179 -18.84 -31.82 -20.05
C PRO A 179 -20.27 -32.22 -20.39
#